data_AF-A0A1V9FWY4-F1
#
_entry.id   AF-A0A1V9FWY4-F1
#
_cell.length_a   1.000
_cell.length_b   1.000
_cell.length_c   1.000
_cell.angle_alpha   90.00
_cell.angle_beta   90.00
_cell.angle_gamma   90.00
#
_symmetry.space_group_name_H-M   'P 1'
#
loop_
_entity.id
_entity.type
_entity.pdbx_description
1 polymer ?
#
loop_
_entity_poly.entity_id
_entity_poly.type
_entity_poly.pdbx_seq_one_letter_code
_entity_poly.pdbx_strand_id
1 'polypeptide(L)'
;MYTQMLRQLLLIMHLSGLILMVGTTVASFVTFRAFINRFNIKSESSTGLLQLLSNLAPVKGIGGILLILSGIGLTFITGWVFLQMLWLQLKLSLILLLPLNEILIGNKQLKKLKTAFFENNPDSATVIKMTVPKIAIFYTIQLLLFLGIIALAVLKFN
;
A
#
# COMPACT_ATOMS: atom_id res chain seq x y z
N MET A 1 -33.56 -5.58 8.03
CA MET A 1 -33.00 -4.22 8.23
C MET A 1 -31.53 -4.25 8.67
N TYR A 2 -31.19 -4.90 9.79
CA TYR A 2 -29.81 -4.95 10.31
C TYR A 2 -28.74 -5.47 9.34
N THR A 3 -29.05 -6.52 8.56
CA THR A 3 -28.14 -7.08 7.55
C THR A 3 -27.83 -6.13 6.38
N GLN A 4 -28.78 -5.28 5.99
CA GLN A 4 -28.56 -4.29 4.94
C GLN A 4 -27.70 -3.12 5.44
N MET A 5 -27.95 -2.66 6.67
CA MET A 5 -27.16 -1.60 7.30
C MET A 5 -25.70 -2.05 7.50
N LEU A 6 -25.48 -3.27 8.01
CA LEU A 6 -24.15 -3.85 8.17
C LEU A 6 -23.40 -3.97 6.84
N ARG A 7 -24.08 -4.41 5.77
CA ARG A 7 -23.51 -4.49 4.42
C ARG A 7 -23.06 -3.12 3.92
N GLN A 8 -23.88 -2.08 4.08
CA GLN A 8 -23.54 -0.72 3.66
C GLN A 8 -22.33 -0.19 4.45
N LEU A 9 -22.29 -0.42 5.76
CA LEU A 9 -21.17 -0.04 6.62
C LEU A 9 -19.87 -0.70 6.18
N LEU A 10 -19.91 -2.01 5.88
CA LEU A 10 -18.75 -2.73 5.37
C LEU A 10 -18.29 -2.22 4.00
N LEU A 11 -19.21 -1.87 3.10
CA LEU A 11 -18.85 -1.27 1.80
C LEU A 11 -18.17 0.09 2.00
N ILE A 12 -18.69 0.94 2.89
CA ILE A 12 -18.09 2.23 3.22
C ILE A 12 -16.69 2.03 3.79
N MET A 13 -16.53 1.12 4.77
CA MET A 13 -15.21 0.80 5.34
C MET A 13 -14.24 0.25 4.29
N HIS A 14 -14.70 -0.60 3.39
CA HIS A 14 -13.88 -1.19 2.33
C HIS A 14 -13.37 -0.13 1.34
N LEU A 15 -14.28 0.72 0.88
CA LEU A 15 -13.93 1.80 -0.04
C LEU A 15 -13.00 2.82 0.64
N SER A 16 -13.27 3.15 1.90
CA SER A 16 -12.44 4.05 2.70
C SER A 16 -11.03 3.48 2.91
N GLY A 17 -10.92 2.19 3.23
CA GLY A 17 -9.66 1.48 3.34
C GLY A 17 -8.86 1.52 2.04
N LEU A 18 -9.53 1.28 0.91
CA LEU A 18 -8.91 1.36 -0.42
C LEU A 18 -8.44 2.78 -0.76
N ILE A 19 -9.26 3.80 -0.52
CA ILE A 19 -8.90 5.21 -0.76
C ILE A 19 -7.70 5.61 0.10
N LEU A 20 -7.72 5.28 1.40
CA LEU A 20 -6.59 5.55 2.31
C LEU A 20 -5.32 4.88 1.80
N MET A 21 -5.41 3.63 1.38
CA MET A 21 -4.26 2.87 0.93
C MET A 21 -3.69 3.38 -0.40
N VAL A 22 -4.55 3.72 -1.37
CA VAL A 22 -4.16 4.34 -2.64
C VAL A 22 -3.53 5.71 -2.38
N GLY A 23 -4.23 6.59 -1.66
CA GLY A 23 -3.81 7.96 -1.43
C GLY A 23 -2.48 8.05 -0.68
N THR A 24 -2.33 7.25 0.38
CA THR A 24 -1.06 7.18 1.13
C THR A 24 0.06 6.54 0.32
N THR A 25 -0.22 5.57 -0.55
CA THR A 25 0.80 4.99 -1.44
C THR A 25 1.28 6.03 -2.45
N VAL A 26 0.38 6.78 -3.08
CA VAL A 26 0.73 7.86 -4.03
C VAL A 26 1.54 8.93 -3.31
N ALA A 27 1.09 9.39 -2.14
CA ALA A 27 1.83 10.36 -1.33
C ALA A 27 3.23 9.84 -0.95
N SER A 28 3.34 8.58 -0.55
CA SER A 28 4.61 7.94 -0.21
C SER A 28 5.53 7.81 -1.42
N PHE A 29 5.00 7.48 -2.59
CA PHE A 29 5.76 7.40 -3.84
C PHE A 29 6.33 8.76 -4.26
N VAL A 30 5.48 9.81 -4.24
CA VAL A 30 5.91 11.18 -4.56
C VAL A 30 6.98 11.65 -3.56
N THR A 31 6.76 11.41 -2.27
CA THR A 31 7.72 11.73 -1.20
C THR A 31 9.04 10.98 -1.38
N PHE A 32 8.99 9.69 -1.73
CA PHE A 32 10.17 8.87 -2.00
C PHE A 32 10.94 9.38 -3.23
N ARG A 33 10.25 9.73 -4.31
CA ARG A 33 10.90 10.29 -5.50
C ARG A 33 11.56 11.63 -5.20
N ALA A 34 10.90 12.49 -4.41
CA ALA A 34 11.48 13.74 -3.93
C ALA A 34 12.71 13.49 -3.04
N PHE A 35 12.67 12.47 -2.18
CA PHE A 35 13.80 12.06 -1.34
C PHE A 35 14.99 11.63 -2.18
N ILE A 36 14.81 10.76 -3.19
CA ILE A 36 15.90 10.32 -4.06
C ILE A 36 16.55 11.48 -4.80
N ASN A 37 15.75 12.42 -5.33
CA ASN A 37 16.29 13.59 -6.03
C ASN A 37 17.13 14.50 -5.12
N ARG A 38 16.83 14.53 -3.82
CA ARG A 38 17.55 15.36 -2.82
C ARG A 38 18.61 14.58 -2.05
N PHE A 39 18.70 13.26 -2.23
CA PHE A 39 19.57 12.38 -1.45
C PHE A 39 21.06 12.70 -1.56
N ASN A 40 21.52 13.15 -2.75
CA ASN A 40 22.93 13.54 -2.95
C ASN A 40 23.33 14.82 -2.18
N ILE A 41 22.34 15.61 -1.76
CA ILE A 41 22.54 16.83 -0.98
C ILE A 41 22.04 16.50 0.41
N LYS A 42 22.90 15.96 1.28
CA LYS A 42 22.67 15.52 2.67
C LYS A 42 22.17 16.69 3.55
N SER A 43 21.02 17.22 3.20
CA SER A 43 20.39 18.44 3.71
C SER A 43 19.27 18.07 4.64
N GLU A 44 18.92 18.99 5.53
CA GLU A 44 17.74 18.92 6.42
C GLU A 44 16.44 18.59 5.67
N SER A 45 16.39 18.91 4.37
CA SER A 45 15.22 18.57 3.55
C SER A 45 15.04 17.07 3.28
N SER A 46 16.12 16.29 3.27
CA SER A 46 16.09 14.84 3.02
C SER A 46 15.68 14.04 4.26
N THR A 47 16.05 14.49 5.46
CA THR A 47 15.61 13.91 6.73
C THR A 47 14.09 14.10 6.92
N GLY A 48 13.58 15.31 6.64
CA GLY A 48 12.16 15.62 6.73
C GLY A 48 11.27 14.76 5.82
N LEU A 49 11.71 14.53 4.57
CA LEU A 49 10.99 13.66 3.63
C LEU A 49 10.95 12.19 4.09
N LEU A 50 12.06 11.70 4.65
CA LEU A 50 12.12 10.34 5.19
C LEU A 50 11.22 10.17 6.42
N GLN A 51 11.11 11.21 7.26
CA GLN A 51 10.20 11.22 8.39
C GLN A 51 8.73 11.25 7.94
N LEU A 52 8.41 12.01 6.90
CA LEU A 52 7.07 12.02 6.29
C LEU A 52 6.67 10.63 5.77
N LEU A 53 7.58 9.94 5.07
CA LEU A 53 7.41 8.54 4.65
C LEU A 53 7.09 7.61 5.83
N SER A 54 7.76 7.80 6.96
CA SER A 54 7.52 7.04 8.19
C SER A 54 6.14 7.31 8.79
N ASN A 55 5.67 8.56 8.72
CA ASN A 55 4.36 8.97 9.26
C ASN A 55 3.20 8.52 8.37
N LEU A 56 3.43 8.34 7.06
CA LEU A 56 2.44 7.79 6.11
C LEU A 56 2.25 6.28 6.26
N ALA A 57 3.28 5.56 6.73
CA ALA A 57 3.24 4.11 6.92
C ALA A 57 2.09 3.61 7.84
N PRO A 58 1.85 4.17 9.05
CA PRO A 58 0.73 3.74 9.89
C PRO A 58 -0.63 4.04 9.24
N VAL A 59 -0.80 5.16 8.55
CA VAL A 59 -2.06 5.50 7.86
C VAL A 59 -2.36 4.49 6.74
N LYS A 60 -1.32 4.12 5.98
CA LYS A 60 -1.41 3.09 4.94
C LYS A 60 -1.77 1.72 5.54
N GLY A 61 -1.15 1.36 6.66
CA GLY A 61 -1.44 0.13 7.40
C GLY A 61 -2.88 0.07 7.95
N ILE A 62 -3.40 1.18 8.50
CA ILE A 62 -4.80 1.30 8.91
C ILE A 62 -5.73 1.10 7.70
N GLY A 63 -5.41 1.75 6.58
CA GLY A 63 -6.12 1.56 5.31
C GLY A 63 -6.19 0.08 4.93
N GLY A 64 -5.05 -0.63 4.94
CA GLY A 64 -4.97 -2.06 4.66
C GLY A 64 -5.78 -2.93 5.63
N ILE A 65 -5.74 -2.66 6.93
CA ILE A 65 -6.53 -3.40 7.94
C ILE A 65 -8.03 -3.22 7.70
N LEU A 66 -8.49 -1.98 7.49
CA LEU A 66 -9.90 -1.73 7.14
C LEU A 66 -10.29 -2.51 5.89
N LEU A 67 -9.43 -2.52 4.89
CA LEU A 67 -9.65 -3.17 3.62
C LEU A 67 -9.84 -4.70 3.77
N ILE A 68 -8.97 -5.35 4.54
CA ILE A 68 -9.04 -6.79 4.82
C ILE A 68 -10.30 -7.12 5.64
N LEU A 69 -10.50 -6.45 6.77
CA LEU A 69 -11.61 -6.74 7.69
C LEU A 69 -12.96 -6.58 7.00
N SER A 70 -13.13 -5.48 6.26
CA SER A 70 -14.35 -5.22 5.50
C SER A 70 -14.56 -6.19 4.33
N GLY A 71 -13.48 -6.57 3.62
CA GLY A 71 -13.54 -7.53 2.52
C GLY A 71 -13.95 -8.93 2.98
N ILE A 72 -13.41 -9.38 4.11
CA ILE A 72 -13.81 -10.66 4.75
C ILE A 72 -15.27 -10.58 5.19
N GLY A 73 -15.67 -9.49 5.86
CA GLY A 73 -17.05 -9.29 6.31
C GLY A 73 -18.06 -9.30 5.16
N LEU A 74 -17.76 -8.65 4.04
CA LEU A 74 -18.61 -8.67 2.85
C LEU A 74 -18.74 -10.08 2.27
N THR A 75 -17.62 -10.80 2.14
CA THR A 75 -17.61 -12.18 1.61
C THR A 75 -18.46 -13.10 2.47
N PHE A 76 -18.36 -12.98 3.80
CA PHE A 76 -19.13 -13.77 4.75
C PHE A 76 -20.64 -13.49 4.65
N ILE A 77 -21.06 -12.22 4.60
CA ILE A 77 -22.49 -11.84 4.51
C ILE A 77 -23.11 -12.29 3.18
N THR A 78 -22.34 -12.30 2.10
CA THR A 78 -22.83 -12.74 0.79
C THR A 78 -22.78 -14.25 0.57
N GLY A 79 -22.48 -15.03 1.62
CA GLY A 79 -22.53 -16.49 1.55
C GLY A 79 -21.51 -17.07 0.56
N TRP A 80 -20.34 -16.44 0.41
CA TRP A 80 -19.26 -16.91 -0.48
C TRP A 80 -19.62 -16.96 -1.98
N VAL A 81 -20.81 -16.48 -2.37
CA VAL A 81 -21.27 -16.41 -3.78
C VAL A 81 -20.30 -15.60 -4.64
N PHE A 82 -19.64 -14.61 -4.03
CA PHE A 82 -18.62 -13.79 -4.67
C PHE A 82 -17.36 -14.56 -5.10
N LEU A 83 -17.12 -15.76 -4.55
CA LEU A 83 -16.04 -16.65 -4.99
C LEU A 83 -16.44 -17.55 -6.17
N GLN A 84 -17.68 -17.51 -6.65
CA GLN A 84 -18.04 -18.29 -7.84
C GLN A 84 -17.74 -17.53 -9.15
N MET A 85 -17.58 -16.21 -9.08
CA MET A 85 -17.27 -15.37 -10.24
C MET A 85 -15.76 -15.10 -10.32
N LEU A 86 -15.11 -15.61 -11.37
CA LEU A 86 -13.65 -15.47 -11.60
C LEU A 86 -13.19 -14.00 -11.51
N TRP A 87 -13.96 -13.07 -12.08
CA TRP A 87 -13.68 -11.64 -12.04
C TRP A 87 -13.57 -11.10 -10.60
N LEU A 88 -14.46 -11.55 -9.73
CA LEU A 88 -14.52 -11.08 -8.36
C LEU A 88 -13.50 -11.76 -7.45
N GLN A 89 -13.20 -13.05 -7.70
CA GLN A 89 -12.06 -13.73 -7.10
C GLN A 89 -10.75 -12.97 -7.40
N LEU A 90 -10.51 -12.63 -8.67
CA LEU A 90 -9.29 -11.93 -9.09
C LEU A 90 -9.17 -10.57 -8.40
N LYS A 91 -10.28 -9.81 -8.33
CA LYS A 91 -10.34 -8.52 -7.63
C LYS A 91 -10.02 -8.68 -6.14
N LEU A 92 -10.62 -9.65 -5.46
CA LEU A 92 -10.38 -9.92 -4.04
C LEU A 92 -8.94 -10.35 -3.78
N SER A 93 -8.36 -11.21 -4.63
CA SER A 93 -6.95 -11.63 -4.52
C SER A 93 -5.99 -10.44 -4.68
N LEU A 94 -6.22 -9.57 -5.67
CA LEU A 94 -5.41 -8.35 -5.86
C LEU A 94 -5.52 -7.40 -4.67
N ILE A 95 -6.73 -7.23 -4.16
CA ILE A 95 -7.00 -6.41 -2.98
C ILE A 95 -6.28 -6.98 -1.74
N LEU A 96 -6.22 -8.30 -1.57
CA LEU A 96 -5.52 -8.93 -0.46
C LEU A 96 -3.99 -8.87 -0.62
N LEU A 97 -3.49 -8.95 -1.86
CA LEU A 97 -2.07 -8.83 -2.19
C LEU A 97 -1.49 -7.45 -1.83
N LEU A 98 -2.30 -6.39 -1.90
CA LEU A 98 -1.87 -5.03 -1.57
C LEU A 98 -1.26 -4.90 -0.16
N PRO A 99 -1.98 -5.21 0.94
CA PRO A 99 -1.44 -5.12 2.30
C PRO A 99 -0.38 -6.18 2.57
N LEU A 100 -0.49 -7.37 1.95
CA LEU A 100 0.55 -8.40 2.04
C LEU A 100 1.89 -7.91 1.48
N ASN A 101 1.88 -7.34 0.27
CA ASN A 101 3.08 -6.81 -0.38
C ASN A 101 3.72 -5.68 0.44
N GLU A 102 2.89 -4.82 1.04
CA GLU A 102 3.33 -3.75 1.93
C GLU A 102 4.07 -4.28 3.17
N ILE A 103 3.48 -5.24 3.88
CA ILE A 103 4.05 -5.80 5.11
C ILE A 103 5.33 -6.59 4.79
N LEU A 104 5.31 -7.38 3.72
CA LEU A 104 6.42 -8.27 3.38
C LEU A 104 7.63 -7.54 2.80
N ILE A 105 7.40 -6.54 1.94
CA ILE A 105 8.46 -5.88 1.17
C ILE A 105 8.58 -4.41 1.56
N GLY A 106 7.49 -3.64 1.44
CA GLY A 106 7.50 -2.19 1.60
C GLY A 106 8.07 -1.73 2.95
N ASN A 107 7.51 -2.22 4.06
CA ASN A 107 7.91 -1.81 5.41
C ASN A 107 9.35 -2.25 5.73
N LYS A 108 9.77 -3.44 5.27
CA LYS A 108 11.14 -3.93 5.50
C LYS A 108 12.17 -3.07 4.77
N GLN A 109 11.93 -2.73 3.51
CA GLN A 109 12.87 -1.93 2.72
C GLN A 109 12.94 -0.49 3.24
N LEU A 110 11.80 0.11 3.61
CA LEU A 110 11.77 1.46 4.18
C LEU A 110 12.51 1.54 5.53
N LYS A 111 12.34 0.53 6.39
CA LYS A 111 13.08 0.43 7.66
C LYS A 111 14.59 0.31 7.41
N LYS A 112 15.01 -0.54 6.46
CA LYS A 112 16.42 -0.67 6.06
C LYS A 112 17.01 0.64 5.56
N LEU A 113 16.27 1.36 4.71
CA LEU A 113 16.69 2.67 4.20
C LEU A 113 16.87 3.66 5.36
N LYS A 114 15.93 3.68 6.31
CA LYS A 114 15.99 4.57 7.47
C LYS A 114 17.19 4.29 8.37
N THR A 115 17.40 3.02 8.71
CA THR A 115 18.55 2.59 9.51
C THR A 115 19.87 2.99 8.83
N ALA A 116 20.03 2.68 7.54
CA ALA A 116 21.24 3.05 6.80
C ALA A 116 21.43 4.57 6.65
N PHE A 117 20.34 5.35 6.62
CA PHE A 117 20.44 6.81 6.49
C PHE A 117 20.84 7.52 7.79
N PHE A 118 20.32 7.06 8.94
CA PHE A 118 20.59 7.68 10.23
C PHE A 118 21.84 7.10 10.91
N GLU A 119 22.12 5.81 10.73
CA GLU A 119 23.35 5.19 11.21
C GLU A 119 24.43 5.45 10.15
N ASN A 120 25.34 6.39 10.41
CA ASN A 120 26.50 6.73 9.57
C ASN A 120 27.54 5.58 9.59
N ASN A 121 27.15 4.37 9.20
CA ASN A 121 28.05 3.25 9.02
C ASN A 121 28.80 3.38 7.68
N PRO A 122 30.05 2.89 7.57
CA PRO A 122 30.83 2.94 6.33
C PRO A 122 30.14 2.20 5.16
N ASP A 123 29.32 1.18 5.45
CA ASP A 123 28.55 0.43 4.45
C ASP A 123 27.20 1.06 4.08
N SER A 124 26.79 2.14 4.75
CA SER A 124 25.47 2.75 4.56
C SER A 124 25.25 3.24 3.13
N ALA A 125 26.27 3.77 2.45
CA ALA A 125 26.16 4.21 1.07
C ALA A 125 25.82 3.05 0.10
N THR A 126 26.42 1.88 0.34
CA THR A 126 26.18 0.67 -0.46
C THR A 126 24.80 0.09 -0.20
N VAL A 127 24.38 0.03 1.07
CA VAL A 127 23.05 -0.43 1.47
C VAL A 127 21.96 0.45 0.89
N ILE A 128 22.13 1.78 0.89
CA ILE A 128 21.16 2.70 0.33
C ILE A 128 21.05 2.50 -1.19
N LYS A 129 22.17 2.46 -1.91
CA LYS A 129 22.17 2.21 -3.38
C LYS A 129 21.46 0.90 -3.77
N MET A 130 21.57 -0.15 -2.96
CA MET A 130 20.88 -1.42 -3.21
C MET A 130 19.39 -1.42 -2.80
N THR A 131 19.01 -0.58 -1.83
CA THR A 131 17.65 -0.53 -1.25
C THR A 131 16.73 0.38 -2.06
N VAL A 132 17.24 1.49 -2.58
CA VAL A 132 16.50 2.45 -3.42
C VAL A 132 15.75 1.79 -4.59
N PRO A 133 16.38 0.99 -5.47
CA PRO A 133 15.67 0.38 -6.60
C PRO A 133 14.60 -0.61 -6.14
N LYS A 134 14.79 -1.29 -5.01
CA LYS A 134 13.80 -2.22 -4.45
C LYS A 134 12.55 -1.48 -3.96
N ILE A 135 12.72 -0.30 -3.37
CA ILE A 135 11.60 0.56 -2.95
C ILE A 135 10.90 1.15 -4.18
N ALA A 136 11.64 1.55 -5.22
CA ALA A 136 11.05 2.03 -6.47
C ALA A 136 10.19 0.93 -7.12
N ILE A 137 10.71 -0.28 -7.26
CA ILE A 137 9.98 -1.45 -7.78
C ILE A 137 8.74 -1.74 -6.93
N PHE A 138 8.87 -1.69 -5.60
CA PHE A 138 7.73 -1.86 -4.70
C PHE A 138 6.61 -0.86 -5.00
N TYR A 139 6.90 0.44 -5.09
CA TYR A 139 5.88 1.44 -5.41
C TYR A 139 5.30 1.25 -6.81
N THR A 140 6.13 0.91 -7.81
CA THR A 140 5.65 0.63 -9.17
C THR A 140 4.69 -0.55 -9.19
N ILE A 141 5.01 -1.66 -8.51
CA ILE A 141 4.14 -2.82 -8.39
C ILE A 141 2.84 -2.43 -7.65
N GLN A 142 2.93 -1.69 -6.55
CA GLN A 142 1.77 -1.26 -5.78
C GLN A 142 0.81 -0.40 -6.64
N LEU A 143 1.35 0.54 -7.41
CA LEU A 143 0.57 1.38 -8.34
C LEU A 143 -0.05 0.56 -9.48
N LEU A 144 0.69 -0.42 -10.04
CA LEU A 144 0.16 -1.35 -11.03
C LEU A 144 -0.96 -2.22 -10.46
N LEU A 145 -0.85 -2.68 -9.22
CA LEU A 145 -1.92 -3.42 -8.53
C LEU A 145 -3.17 -2.55 -8.38
N PHE A 146 -3.02 -1.29 -7.94
CA PHE A 146 -4.16 -0.37 -7.86
C PHE A 146 -4.80 -0.10 -9.22
N LEU A 147 -3.98 0.13 -10.26
CA LEU A 147 -4.47 0.27 -11.63
C LEU A 147 -5.22 -0.98 -12.08
N GLY A 148 -4.69 -2.17 -11.78
CA GLY A 148 -5.34 -3.45 -12.07
C GLY A 148 -6.69 -3.60 -11.37
N ILE A 149 -6.79 -3.20 -10.10
CA ILE A 149 -8.05 -3.24 -9.34
C ILE A 149 -9.08 -2.27 -9.95
N ILE A 150 -8.66 -1.07 -10.36
CA ILE A 150 -9.54 -0.08 -11.01
C ILE A 150 -9.96 -0.58 -12.40
N ALA A 151 -9.02 -1.07 -13.19
CA ALA A 151 -9.28 -1.62 -14.52
C ALA A 151 -10.26 -2.79 -14.43
N LEU A 152 -10.08 -3.71 -13.48
CA LEU A 152 -11.04 -4.78 -13.24
C LEU A 152 -12.38 -4.23 -12.77
N ALA A 153 -12.42 -3.21 -11.91
CA ALA A 153 -13.69 -2.62 -11.48
C ALA A 153 -14.51 -2.06 -12.65
N VAL A 154 -13.86 -1.54 -13.69
CA VAL A 154 -14.50 -0.99 -14.91
C VAL A 154 -14.79 -2.09 -15.93
N LEU A 155 -13.81 -2.94 -16.20
CA LEU A 155 -13.89 -4.09 -17.10
C LEU A 155 -14.54 -5.25 -16.35
N LYS A 156 -15.86 -5.15 -16.17
CA LYS A 156 -16.66 -6.28 -15.68
C LYS A 156 -16.65 -7.37 -16.75
N PHE A 157 -15.76 -8.36 -16.62
CA PHE A 157 -15.77 -9.55 -17.47
C PHE A 157 -16.95 -10.42 -17.04
N ASN A 158 -17.83 -10.73 -17.98
CA ASN A 158 -19.00 -11.59 -17.79
C ASN A 158 -18.72 -12.99 -18.32
#